data_AF-A0A7R9A481-F1
#
_entry.id   AF-A0A7R9A481-F1
#
_cell.length_a   1.000
_cell.length_b   1.000
_cell.length_c   1.000
_cell.angle_alpha   90.00
_cell.angle_beta   90.00
_cell.angle_gamma   90.00
#
_symmetry.space_group_name_H-M   'P 1'
#
loop_
_entity.id
_entity.type
_entity.pdbx_description
1 polymer ?
#
loop_
_entity_poly.entity_id
_entity_poly.type
_entity_poly.pdbx_seq_one_letter_code
_entity_poly.pdbx_strand_id
1 'polypeptide(L)'
;MLGLVEPAIPKQDTVMREAIPAKLRLALILRYLATVRDFGGQEFTDAVLEYIPYVIYNWSENNESENTMSIGRTGFETRVLFAVSEKLNFTYRLMESPEQIWGLQWDENGKGIGLIATVLDGRADVAMSALFQTEESERYSHFSRPIRSDCLSIMTRPSSTIPLWTSVFKPFQLLVWGLLFLSCIVTGTVMHFLNNA
;
A
#
# COMPACT_ATOMS: atom_id res chain seq x y z
N MET A 1 37.67 -18.10 11.49
CA MET A 1 37.47 -17.63 10.09
C MET A 1 36.37 -16.55 9.95
N LEU A 2 35.89 -15.94 11.06
CA LEU A 2 34.86 -14.87 11.05
C LEU A 2 35.37 -13.51 11.55
N GLY A 3 36.61 -13.42 12.05
CA GLY A 3 37.25 -12.15 12.43
C GLY A 3 38.08 -11.48 11.32
N LEU A 4 38.05 -12.02 10.10
CA LEU A 4 38.81 -11.49 8.96
C LEU A 4 37.98 -10.62 8.01
N VAL A 5 36.68 -10.46 8.27
CA VAL A 5 35.78 -9.58 7.49
C VAL A 5 35.61 -8.21 8.16
N GLU A 6 36.10 -8.05 9.40
CA GLU A 6 35.87 -6.86 10.22
C GLU A 6 36.66 -5.59 9.82
N PRO A 7 37.62 -5.58 8.86
CA PRO A 7 38.11 -4.31 8.33
C PRO A 7 38.15 -4.23 6.80
N ALA A 8 37.11 -4.69 6.09
CA ALA A 8 37.05 -4.55 4.62
C ALA A 8 35.89 -3.67 4.10
N ILE A 9 35.01 -3.18 4.97
CA ILE A 9 33.97 -2.22 4.58
C ILE A 9 34.28 -0.91 5.30
N PRO A 10 35.00 0.04 4.67
CA PRO A 10 35.12 1.37 5.23
C PRO A 10 33.72 1.93 5.50
N LYS A 11 33.52 2.52 6.68
CA LYS A 11 32.29 3.22 7.08
C LYS A 11 31.99 4.49 6.26
N GLN A 12 32.60 4.62 5.08
CA GLN A 12 32.40 5.72 4.14
C GLN A 12 31.60 5.18 2.98
N ASP A 13 30.31 5.52 2.88
CA ASP A 13 29.43 5.58 1.69
C ASP A 13 29.54 4.53 0.57
N THR A 14 30.33 3.48 0.75
CA THR A 14 30.48 2.32 -0.13
C THR A 14 29.34 1.38 0.20
N VAL A 15 28.17 1.84 -0.23
CA VAL A 15 27.04 1.09 -0.73
C VAL A 15 27.12 -0.42 -0.51
N MET A 16 26.59 -0.84 0.64
CA MET A 16 26.21 -2.22 0.92
C MET A 16 25.52 -2.89 -0.29
N ARG A 17 24.80 -2.11 -1.10
CA ARG A 17 24.15 -2.53 -2.33
C ARG A 17 25.07 -3.00 -3.46
N GLU A 18 26.30 -2.51 -3.55
CA GLU A 18 27.29 -2.97 -4.55
C GLU A 18 28.00 -4.25 -4.10
N ALA A 19 28.28 -4.37 -2.81
CA ALA A 19 29.04 -5.51 -2.26
C ALA A 19 28.18 -6.76 -2.02
N ILE A 20 26.88 -6.60 -1.77
CA ILE A 20 25.99 -7.68 -1.36
C ILE A 20 24.81 -7.78 -2.34
N PRO A 21 24.64 -8.94 -3.03
CA PRO A 21 23.48 -9.19 -3.88
C PRO A 21 22.17 -8.99 -3.11
N ALA A 22 21.17 -8.38 -3.75
CA ALA A 22 19.87 -8.05 -3.13
C ALA A 22 19.24 -9.27 -2.40
N LYS A 23 19.33 -10.46 -3.00
CA LYS A 23 18.83 -11.71 -2.44
C LYS A 23 19.52 -12.17 -1.15
N LEU A 24 20.72 -11.69 -0.82
CA LEU A 24 21.41 -12.07 0.43
C LEU A 24 21.40 -10.95 1.47
N ARG A 25 21.08 -9.72 1.05
CA ARG A 25 21.23 -8.50 1.84
C ARG A 25 20.44 -8.56 3.14
N LEU A 26 19.15 -8.88 3.08
CA LEU A 26 18.32 -8.96 4.29
C LEU A 26 18.81 -10.04 5.27
N ALA A 27 19.19 -11.21 4.78
CA ALA A 27 19.63 -12.30 5.63
C ALA A 27 20.95 -11.95 6.36
N LEU A 28 21.87 -11.30 5.66
CA LEU A 28 23.12 -10.81 6.23
C LEU A 28 22.89 -9.67 7.23
N ILE A 29 22.00 -8.73 6.90
CA ILE A 29 21.58 -7.66 7.82
C ILE A 29 21.01 -8.25 9.12
N LEU A 30 20.06 -9.19 9.03
CA LEU A 30 19.45 -9.80 10.21
C LEU A 30 20.49 -10.57 11.04
N ARG A 31 21.42 -11.26 10.39
CA ARG A 31 22.51 -11.96 11.07
C ARG A 31 23.45 -10.98 11.77
N TYR A 32 23.80 -9.86 11.14
CA TYR A 32 24.60 -8.80 11.72
C TYR A 32 23.91 -8.17 12.94
N LEU A 33 22.62 -7.84 12.81
CA LEU A 33 21.82 -7.29 13.91
C LEU A 33 21.70 -8.29 15.09
N ALA A 34 21.62 -9.58 14.81
CA ALA A 34 21.60 -10.63 15.85
C ALA A 34 22.92 -10.73 16.64
N THR A 35 24.05 -10.32 16.06
CA THR A 35 25.38 -10.32 16.71
C THR A 35 25.70 -9.06 17.51
N VAL A 36 24.90 -8.00 17.39
CA VAL A 36 25.06 -6.64 17.97
C VAL A 36 26.18 -5.80 17.34
N ARG A 37 25.78 -4.85 16.49
CA ARG A 37 25.74 -3.40 16.79
C ARG A 37 24.64 -2.82 15.90
N ASP A 38 24.04 -1.75 16.37
CA ASP A 38 23.19 -0.89 15.55
C ASP A 38 23.91 -0.47 14.25
N PHE A 39 23.21 0.21 13.34
CA PHE A 39 23.80 0.62 12.07
C PHE A 39 24.72 1.84 12.19
N GLY A 40 24.88 2.41 13.38
CA GLY A 40 25.89 3.43 13.66
C GLY A 40 25.76 4.71 12.82
N GLY A 41 24.54 5.07 12.43
CA GLY A 41 24.24 6.25 11.63
C GLY A 41 24.43 6.08 10.11
N GLN A 42 24.59 4.85 9.62
CA GLN A 42 24.70 4.58 8.18
C GLN A 42 23.48 5.13 7.42
N GLU A 43 23.72 5.79 6.27
CA GLU A 43 22.64 6.28 5.40
C GLU A 43 22.18 5.18 4.45
N PHE A 44 20.89 4.84 4.50
CA PHE A 44 20.25 3.93 3.56
C PHE A 44 19.46 4.70 2.49
N THR A 45 19.55 4.27 1.25
CA THR A 45 18.68 4.75 0.17
C THR A 45 17.45 3.86 0.09
N ASP A 46 16.28 4.43 0.34
CA ASP A 46 14.99 3.75 0.23
C ASP A 46 14.26 4.20 -1.03
N ALA A 47 13.96 3.25 -1.91
CA ALA A 47 13.16 3.50 -3.09
C ALA A 47 11.67 3.46 -2.75
N VAL A 48 10.95 4.51 -3.11
CA VAL A 48 9.52 4.68 -2.82
C VAL A 48 8.73 5.08 -4.07
N LEU A 49 7.41 4.89 -3.99
CA LEU A 49 6.43 5.31 -4.98
C LEU A 49 5.23 5.89 -4.23
N GLU A 50 4.61 6.95 -4.75
CA GLU A 50 3.47 7.58 -4.06
C GLU A 50 2.25 6.66 -4.02
N TYR A 51 1.75 6.35 -2.84
CA TYR A 51 0.52 5.60 -2.70
C TYR A 51 -0.17 5.89 -1.37
N ILE A 52 -1.26 6.64 -1.40
CA ILE A 52 -2.03 7.00 -0.20
C ILE A 52 -2.75 5.76 0.35
N PRO A 53 -2.73 5.49 1.67
CA PRO A 53 -2.13 6.27 2.77
C PRO A 53 -0.72 5.79 3.21
N TYR A 54 -0.01 5.04 2.38
CA TYR A 54 1.23 4.35 2.69
C TYR A 54 2.46 5.26 2.59
N VAL A 55 2.62 5.92 1.45
CA VAL A 55 3.69 6.88 1.15
C VAL A 55 3.03 8.10 0.54
N ILE A 56 3.25 9.27 1.14
CA ILE A 56 2.61 10.53 0.73
C ILE A 56 3.71 11.54 0.47
N TYR A 57 3.70 12.14 -0.72
CA TYR A 57 4.64 13.18 -1.06
C TYR A 57 4.15 14.52 -0.51
N ASN A 58 5.00 15.18 0.28
CA ASN A 58 4.72 16.52 0.77
C ASN A 58 5.34 17.51 -0.19
N TRP A 59 4.50 18.25 -0.90
CA TRP A 59 4.96 19.39 -1.67
C TRP A 59 5.36 20.50 -0.69
N SER A 60 6.66 20.75 -0.56
CA SER A 60 7.17 21.90 0.18
C SER A 60 7.26 23.09 -0.77
N GLU A 61 6.35 24.05 -0.64
CA GLU A 61 6.48 25.37 -1.27
C GLU A 61 7.57 26.15 -0.54
N ASN A 62 8.84 25.88 -0.88
CA ASN A 62 9.92 26.77 -0.51
C ASN A 62 10.06 27.82 -1.60
N ASN A 63 9.78 29.09 -1.25
CA ASN A 63 9.95 30.26 -2.08
C ASN A 63 11.44 30.56 -2.34
N GLU A 64 12.13 29.74 -3.14
CA GLU A 64 13.32 30.11 -3.92
C GLU A 64 13.71 29.00 -4.90
N SER A 65 13.29 29.17 -6.15
CA SER A 65 13.95 28.72 -7.39
C SER A 65 14.20 27.23 -7.70
N GLU A 66 13.82 26.27 -6.87
CA GLU A 66 13.66 24.88 -7.31
C GLU A 66 12.41 24.28 -6.70
N ASN A 67 11.51 23.77 -7.54
CA ASN A 67 10.33 23.02 -7.12
C ASN A 67 10.80 21.63 -6.64
N THR A 68 11.58 21.59 -5.56
CA THR A 68 12.15 20.34 -5.05
C THR A 68 11.06 19.58 -4.33
N MET A 69 10.60 18.51 -4.97
CA MET A 69 9.70 17.54 -4.37
C MET A 69 10.40 16.87 -3.19
N SER A 70 10.19 17.42 -1.98
CA SER A 70 10.65 16.77 -0.76
C SER A 70 9.74 15.58 -0.51
N ILE A 71 10.23 14.35 -0.72
CA ILE A 71 9.45 13.17 -0.34
C ILE A 71 9.16 13.29 1.16
N GLY A 72 7.88 13.53 1.46
CA GLY A 72 7.44 13.84 2.81
C GLY A 72 7.62 12.64 3.73
N ARG A 73 7.89 12.90 5.00
CA ARG A 73 7.87 11.86 6.06
C ARG A 73 6.44 11.39 6.41
N THR A 74 5.47 11.63 5.53
CA THR A 74 4.05 11.37 5.79
C THR A 74 3.65 10.06 5.12
N GLY A 75 2.78 9.30 5.78
CA GLY A 75 2.36 7.98 5.31
C GLY A 75 2.56 6.90 6.39
N PHE A 76 1.84 5.80 6.26
CA PHE A 76 1.96 4.69 7.19
C PHE A 76 3.35 4.05 7.13
N GLU A 77 3.85 3.76 5.93
CA GLU A 77 5.11 3.03 5.72
C GLU A 77 6.32 3.90 6.04
N THR A 78 6.31 5.17 5.66
CA THR A 78 7.35 6.13 6.03
C THR A 78 7.49 6.30 7.55
N ARG A 79 6.38 6.25 8.30
CA ARG A 79 6.39 6.24 9.78
C ARG A 79 6.94 4.94 10.36
N VAL A 80 6.69 3.80 9.72
CA VAL A 80 7.31 2.52 10.12
C VAL A 80 8.82 2.59 9.88
N LEU A 81 9.26 3.07 8.72
CA LEU A 81 10.67 3.25 8.41
C LEU A 81 11.36 4.18 9.41
N PHE A 82 10.73 5.29 9.77
CA PHE A 82 11.22 6.21 10.81
C PHE A 82 11.37 5.53 12.18
N ALA A 83 10.36 4.78 12.62
CA ALA A 83 10.46 4.06 13.90
C ALA A 83 11.57 2.98 13.89
N VAL A 84 11.76 2.32 12.75
CA VAL A 84 12.83 1.33 12.56
C VAL A 84 14.20 2.02 12.51
N SER A 85 14.30 3.20 11.91
CA SER A 85 15.54 4.00 11.85
C SER A 85 15.97 4.50 13.21
N GLU A 86 15.04 4.98 14.03
CA GLU A 86 15.31 5.35 15.42
C GLU A 86 15.75 4.15 16.25
N LYS A 87 15.12 2.99 16.06
CA LYS A 87 15.42 1.80 16.85
C LYS A 87 16.77 1.16 16.50
N LEU A 88 17.15 1.21 15.23
CA LEU A 88 18.37 0.56 14.71
C LEU A 88 19.50 1.56 14.42
N ASN A 89 19.31 2.85 14.76
CA ASN A 89 20.29 3.93 14.61
C ASN A 89 20.88 4.02 13.20
N PHE A 90 20.01 4.20 12.20
CA PHE A 90 20.41 4.54 10.83
C PHE A 90 19.70 5.81 10.35
N THR A 91 20.27 6.45 9.33
CA THR A 91 19.62 7.53 8.60
C THR A 91 19.16 7.00 7.24
N TYR A 92 18.20 7.66 6.62
CA TYR A 92 17.72 7.23 5.32
C TYR A 92 17.36 8.42 4.44
N ARG A 93 17.49 8.21 3.13
CA ARG A 93 17.04 9.10 2.08
C ARG A 93 16.02 8.39 1.24
N LEU A 94 14.90 9.07 1.01
CA LEU A 94 13.86 8.59 0.12
C LEU A 94 14.22 8.97 -1.31
N MET A 95 14.06 8.02 -2.22
CA MET A 95 14.26 8.18 -3.66
C MET A 95 13.00 7.72 -4.36
N GLU A 96 12.45 8.55 -5.25
CA GLU A 96 11.33 8.13 -6.09
C GLU A 96 11.80 7.16 -7.18
N SER A 97 11.04 6.08 -7.39
CA SER A 97 11.26 5.19 -8.53
C SER A 97 10.88 5.91 -9.83
N PRO A 98 11.80 6.04 -10.80
CA PRO A 98 11.53 6.80 -12.02
C PRO A 98 10.46 6.15 -12.90
N GLU A 99 10.29 4.83 -12.82
CA GLU A 99 9.38 4.09 -13.70
C GLU A 99 7.94 3.96 -13.13
N GLN A 100 7.68 4.39 -11.89
CA GLN A 100 6.37 4.30 -11.20
C GLN A 100 5.71 2.90 -11.28
N ILE A 101 6.53 1.84 -11.24
CA ILE A 101 6.09 0.44 -11.23
C ILE A 101 6.47 -0.18 -9.89
N TRP A 102 5.50 -0.76 -9.17
CA TRP A 102 5.74 -1.43 -7.88
C TRP A 102 6.64 -2.67 -8.00
N GLY A 103 6.37 -3.54 -8.97
CA GLY A 103 7.02 -4.84 -9.07
C GLY A 103 8.38 -4.82 -9.76
N LEU A 104 8.73 -5.99 -10.30
CA LEU A 104 9.79 -6.18 -11.27
C LEU A 104 9.13 -6.48 -12.62
N GLN A 105 9.42 -5.68 -13.63
CA GLN A 105 9.08 -5.98 -15.02
C GLN A 105 10.35 -5.97 -15.86
N TRP A 106 10.31 -6.64 -17.00
CA TRP A 106 11.43 -6.66 -17.96
C TRP A 106 11.05 -5.84 -19.18
N ASP A 107 11.85 -4.82 -19.47
CA ASP A 107 11.75 -4.03 -20.69
C ASP A 107 12.12 -4.89 -21.93
N GLU A 108 11.80 -4.41 -23.13
CA GLU A 108 12.12 -5.08 -24.41
C GLU A 108 13.61 -5.37 -24.57
N ASN A 109 14.45 -4.56 -23.91
CA ASN A 109 15.90 -4.69 -23.87
C ASN A 109 16.40 -5.73 -22.83
N GLY A 110 15.51 -6.41 -22.12
CA GLY A 110 15.85 -7.34 -21.04
C GLY A 110 16.33 -6.66 -19.75
N LYS A 111 16.14 -5.35 -19.62
CA LYS A 111 16.46 -4.58 -18.41
C LYS A 111 15.30 -4.64 -17.43
N GLY A 112 15.59 -4.90 -16.15
CA GLY A 112 14.61 -4.82 -15.08
C GLY A 112 14.17 -3.37 -14.85
N ILE A 113 12.86 -3.14 -14.74
CA ILE A 113 12.25 -1.85 -14.39
C ILE A 113 11.30 -1.99 -13.19
N GLY A 114 11.10 -0.89 -12.48
CA GLY A 114 10.27 -0.80 -11.29
C GLY A 114 11.04 -0.79 -9.97
N LEU A 115 10.29 -0.79 -8.88
CA LEU A 115 10.80 -0.56 -7.53
C LEU A 115 11.76 -1.67 -7.09
N ILE A 116 11.41 -2.91 -7.41
CA ILE A 116 12.23 -4.08 -7.09
C ILE A 116 13.49 -4.12 -7.96
N ALA A 117 13.38 -3.71 -9.23
CA ALA A 117 14.53 -3.58 -10.11
C ALA A 117 15.52 -2.54 -9.57
N THR A 118 15.03 -1.44 -9.00
CA THR A 118 15.87 -0.37 -8.44
C THR A 118 16.74 -0.90 -7.27
N VAL A 119 16.21 -1.80 -6.45
CA VAL A 119 16.97 -2.48 -5.39
C VAL A 119 17.92 -3.54 -5.96
N LEU A 120 17.47 -4.29 -6.97
CA LEU A 120 18.24 -5.34 -7.64
C LEU A 120 19.48 -4.77 -8.36
N ASP A 121 19.30 -3.65 -9.06
CA ASP A 121 20.33 -2.91 -9.79
C ASP A 121 21.34 -2.22 -8.86
N GLY A 122 21.10 -2.23 -7.54
CA GLY A 122 21.92 -1.52 -6.58
C GLY A 122 21.78 0.01 -6.66
N ARG A 123 20.65 0.51 -7.18
CA ARG A 123 20.30 1.95 -7.11
C ARG A 123 19.74 2.34 -5.75
N ALA A 124 19.11 1.39 -5.04
CA ALA A 124 18.61 1.56 -3.67
C ALA A 124 19.00 0.38 -2.77
N ASP A 125 19.05 0.60 -1.46
CA ASP A 125 19.33 -0.45 -0.47
C ASP A 125 18.07 -1.23 -0.10
N VAL A 126 16.97 -0.50 0.05
CA VAL A 126 15.64 -0.97 0.47
C VAL A 126 14.59 -0.37 -0.47
N ALA A 127 13.44 -1.03 -0.58
CA ALA A 127 12.26 -0.49 -1.23
C ALA A 127 11.06 -0.61 -0.31
N MET A 128 10.27 0.45 -0.20
CA MET A 128 9.07 0.50 0.62
C MET A 128 7.99 1.36 -0.05
N SER A 129 6.93 0.71 -0.55
CA SER A 129 5.77 1.41 -1.11
C SER A 129 4.62 0.44 -1.39
N ALA A 130 3.83 0.07 -0.37
CA ALA A 130 2.63 -0.78 -0.50
C ALA A 130 2.88 -2.04 -1.36
N LEU A 131 4.05 -2.63 -1.22
CA LEU A 131 4.49 -3.74 -2.04
C LEU A 131 3.82 -5.04 -1.62
N PHE A 132 3.23 -5.73 -2.58
CA PHE A 132 2.83 -7.12 -2.39
C PHE A 132 4.03 -8.04 -2.55
N GLN A 133 4.21 -8.91 -1.56
CA GLN A 133 5.13 -10.03 -1.64
C GLN A 133 4.58 -11.04 -2.64
N THR A 134 5.27 -11.19 -3.77
CA THR A 134 4.91 -12.12 -4.85
C THR A 134 6.04 -13.12 -5.07
N GLU A 135 5.71 -14.35 -5.46
CA GLU A 135 6.72 -15.38 -5.70
C GLU A 135 7.75 -15.00 -6.77
N GLU A 136 7.31 -14.27 -7.81
CA GLU A 136 8.21 -13.81 -8.86
C GLU A 136 9.26 -12.85 -8.30
N SER A 137 8.84 -11.89 -7.47
CA SER A 137 9.70 -10.90 -6.86
C SER A 137 10.68 -11.52 -5.84
N GLU A 138 10.22 -12.50 -5.05
CA GLU A 138 11.05 -13.22 -4.07
C GLU A 138 12.21 -13.99 -4.69
N ARG A 139 12.09 -14.40 -5.96
CA ARG A 139 13.18 -15.09 -6.66
C ARG A 139 14.42 -14.20 -6.79
N TYR A 140 14.22 -12.89 -6.88
CA TYR A 140 15.26 -11.89 -7.16
C TYR A 140 15.67 -11.08 -5.92
N SER A 141 14.73 -10.80 -5.00
CA SER A 141 14.99 -10.01 -3.78
C SER A 141 14.31 -10.61 -2.55
N HIS A 142 14.93 -10.47 -1.38
CA HIS A 142 14.32 -10.93 -0.13
C HIS A 142 13.39 -9.87 0.48
N PHE A 143 12.21 -10.31 0.91
CA PHE A 143 11.24 -9.49 1.62
C PHE A 143 11.40 -9.64 3.13
N SER A 144 11.08 -8.56 3.84
CA SER A 144 10.91 -8.60 5.29
C SER A 144 9.64 -9.37 5.67
N ARG A 145 9.39 -9.55 6.98
CA ARG A 145 8.08 -10.03 7.40
C ARG A 145 7.01 -9.01 7.02
N PRO A 146 5.84 -9.44 6.53
CA PRO A 146 4.79 -8.53 6.12
C PRO A 146 4.38 -7.62 7.27
N ILE A 147 4.43 -6.30 7.04
CA ILE A 147 4.02 -5.28 8.02
C ILE A 147 2.49 -5.28 8.18
N ARG A 148 1.77 -5.59 7.10
CA ARG A 148 0.31 -5.72 7.06
C ARG A 148 -0.07 -6.91 6.19
N SER A 149 -1.18 -7.56 6.53
CA SER A 149 -1.84 -8.53 5.67
C SER A 149 -3.10 -7.92 5.09
N ASP A 150 -3.18 -7.85 3.76
CA ASP A 150 -4.36 -7.41 3.01
C ASP A 150 -4.88 -8.56 2.14
N CYS A 151 -6.16 -8.50 1.78
CA CYS A 151 -6.79 -9.47 0.88
C CYS A 151 -7.41 -8.77 -0.34
N LEU A 152 -7.49 -9.51 -1.45
CA LEU A 152 -8.18 -9.02 -2.64
C LEU A 152 -9.67 -8.86 -2.32
N SER A 153 -10.17 -7.64 -2.47
CA SER A 153 -11.58 -7.31 -2.28
C SER A 153 -12.14 -6.70 -3.56
N ILE A 154 -13.41 -7.00 -3.84
CA ILE A 154 -14.13 -6.39 -4.96
C ILE A 154 -14.87 -5.18 -4.42
N MET A 155 -14.47 -3.99 -4.88
CA MET A 155 -15.14 -2.75 -4.54
C MET A 155 -16.26 -2.47 -5.54
N THR A 156 -17.49 -2.42 -5.06
CA THR A 156 -18.65 -2.00 -5.86
C THR A 156 -19.12 -0.63 -5.43
N ARG A 157 -19.75 0.11 -6.36
CA ARG A 157 -20.38 1.38 -6.00
C ARG A 157 -21.44 1.10 -4.92
N PRO A 158 -21.54 1.93 -3.86
CA PRO A 158 -22.64 1.81 -2.92
C PRO A 158 -23.97 1.85 -3.69
N SER A 159 -24.92 1.01 -3.28
CA SER A 159 -26.26 1.01 -3.85
C SER A 159 -26.85 2.41 -3.76
N SER A 160 -27.44 2.92 -4.84
CA SER A 160 -28.16 4.19 -4.81
C SER A 160 -29.18 4.19 -3.67
N THR A 161 -29.24 5.29 -2.92
CA THR A 161 -30.20 5.44 -1.82
C THR A 161 -31.62 5.29 -2.37
N ILE A 162 -32.31 4.25 -1.92
CA ILE A 162 -33.72 4.05 -2.21
C ILE A 162 -34.51 5.10 -1.40
N PRO A 163 -35.35 5.93 -2.03
CA PRO A 163 -36.10 6.96 -1.31
C PRO A 163 -37.06 6.32 -0.30
N LEU A 164 -37.13 6.85 0.92
CA LEU A 164 -37.81 6.22 2.06
C LEU A 164 -39.28 5.85 1.79
N TRP A 165 -40.00 6.62 0.96
CA TRP A 165 -41.40 6.35 0.62
C TRP A 165 -41.58 5.02 -0.11
N THR A 166 -40.60 4.59 -0.91
CA THR A 166 -40.69 3.30 -1.63
C THR A 166 -40.59 2.11 -0.68
N SER A 167 -39.99 2.28 0.52
CA SER A 167 -39.98 1.24 1.55
C SER A 167 -41.38 0.92 2.08
N VAL A 168 -42.34 1.85 1.99
CA VAL A 168 -43.73 1.64 2.44
C VAL A 168 -44.48 0.69 1.50
N PHE A 169 -44.23 0.76 0.20
CA PHE A 169 -44.92 -0.05 -0.81
C PHE A 169 -44.19 -1.35 -1.18
N LYS A 170 -42.88 -1.43 -0.89
CA LYS A 170 -42.05 -2.61 -1.14
C LYS A 170 -42.46 -3.92 -0.44
N PRO A 171 -43.07 -3.95 0.78
CA PRO A 171 -43.35 -5.22 1.45
C PRO A 171 -44.46 -6.05 0.78
N PHE A 172 -45.35 -5.44 -0.02
CA PHE A 172 -46.43 -6.14 -0.71
C PHE A 172 -46.30 -6.03 -2.22
N GLN A 173 -46.65 -7.11 -2.93
CA GLN A 173 -46.73 -7.09 -4.39
C GLN A 173 -47.83 -6.13 -4.85
N LEU A 174 -47.68 -5.54 -6.04
CA LEU A 174 -48.68 -4.65 -6.66
C LEU A 174 -50.08 -5.29 -6.70
N LEU A 175 -50.15 -6.61 -6.89
CA LEU A 175 -51.38 -7.39 -6.89
C LEU A 175 -52.11 -7.31 -5.53
N VAL A 176 -51.39 -7.44 -4.42
CA VAL A 176 -51.98 -7.36 -3.07
C VAL A 176 -52.55 -5.98 -2.81
N TRP A 177 -51.82 -4.92 -3.20
CA TRP A 177 -52.34 -3.56 -3.14
C TRP A 177 -53.61 -3.40 -3.98
N GLY A 178 -53.64 -3.96 -5.19
CA GLY A 178 -54.84 -3.96 -6.05
C GLY A 178 -56.02 -4.68 -5.41
N LEU A 179 -55.81 -5.84 -4.79
CA LEU A 179 -56.85 -6.58 -4.07
C LEU A 179 -57.35 -5.81 -2.84
N LEU A 180 -56.49 -5.11 -2.11
CA LEU A 180 -56.89 -4.25 -1.00
C LEU A 180 -57.83 -3.14 -1.47
N PHE A 181 -57.47 -2.42 -2.53
CA PHE A 181 -58.35 -1.40 -3.11
C PHE A 181 -59.69 -1.98 -3.58
N LEU A 182 -59.66 -3.14 -4.26
CA LEU A 182 -60.87 -3.83 -4.70
C LEU A 182 -61.76 -4.22 -3.51
N SER A 183 -61.18 -4.75 -2.44
CA SER A 183 -61.93 -5.13 -1.24
C SER A 183 -62.62 -3.94 -0.56
N CYS A 184 -61.97 -2.77 -0.53
CA CYS A 184 -62.57 -1.53 -0.01
C CYS A 184 -63.75 -1.07 -0.89
N ILE A 185 -63.63 -1.17 -2.21
CA ILE A 185 -64.73 -0.80 -3.13
C ILE A 185 -65.92 -1.76 -2.95
N VAL A 186 -65.67 -3.07 -2.93
CA VAL A 186 -66.73 -4.08 -2.79
C VAL A 186 -67.46 -3.95 -1.44
N THR A 187 -66.72 -3.79 -0.35
CA THR A 187 -67.34 -3.60 0.97
C THR A 187 -68.11 -2.28 1.06
N GLY A 188 -67.57 -1.20 0.49
CA GLY A 188 -68.24 0.10 0.43
C GLY A 188 -69.54 0.06 -0.36
N THR A 189 -69.57 -0.60 -1.53
CA THR A 189 -70.81 -0.73 -2.31
C THR A 189 -71.84 -1.58 -1.59
N VAL A 190 -71.44 -2.72 -1.02
CA VAL A 190 -72.34 -3.58 -0.23
C VAL A 190 -72.94 -2.81 0.94
N MET A 191 -72.13 -2.06 1.69
CA MET A 191 -72.61 -1.26 2.83
C MET A 191 -73.58 -0.16 2.39
N HIS A 192 -73.31 0.52 1.27
CA HIS A 192 -74.23 1.52 0.71
C HIS A 192 -75.57 0.90 0.30
N PHE A 193 -75.54 -0.25 -0.37
CA PHE A 193 -76.77 -0.97 -0.72
C PHE A 193 -77.56 -1.40 0.51
N LEU A 194 -76.88 -1.89 1.56
CA LEU A 194 -77.54 -2.29 2.82
C LEU A 194 -78.11 -1.10 3.59
N ASN A 195 -77.47 0.07 3.55
CA ASN A 195 -77.93 1.27 4.23
C ASN A 195 -79.11 1.96 3.51
N ASN A 196 -79.23 1.75 2.19
CA ASN A 196 -80.28 2.34 1.36
C ASN A 196 -81.41 1.35 1.02
N ALA A 197 -81.40 0.15 1.61
CA ALA A 197 -82.47 -0.84 1.56
C ALA A 197 -83.32 -0.76 2.84
#